data_AF-A0A959JKH7-F1
#
_entry.id   AF-A0A959JKH7-F1
#
_cell.length_a   1.000
_cell.length_b   1.000
_cell.length_c   1.000
_cell.angle_alpha   90.00
_cell.angle_beta   90.00
_cell.angle_gamma   90.00
#
_symmetry.space_group_name_H-M   'P 1'
#
loop_
_entity.id
_entity.type
_entity.pdbx_description
1 polymer ?
#
loop_
_entity_poly.entity_id
_entity_poly.type
_entity_poly.pdbx_seq_one_letter_code
_entity_poly.pdbx_strand_id
1 'polypeptide(L)'
;MRFQIVFLFSFILLSTLAAHDTSFEIKREVYTSESYIIPLGHSPSISEKSASDTTHHPFFHFKKEFKWMPLIGYNDNDRFMAGFSYNKKGQKGQNSLFYSVSPFFAFGSQQLVGYGRVGYRTYLDADKRQFLNGEIQIKSFHEDFNKTLDYHLRYVKIAPKVTFAWEGNDSIVNQKRIYLVANFISTEKAKFSELGEFNGKYSEKSFIPVIGFMSSSVNQYTNQFLDIAGEYQHYSDNKSYMKLTGSYQYGYKYHKNHAFKLKTFIAGFLMNTERKSNSYQNVFTRGSIALIEHGFNDYTYNETFLARQNQSGFQDNQVSRTQGGGFKTAIGSAYNIGMSNSFAASLNVEFDLPLPKFLPLGIYIDAGTYSTYNVSQKRQNNTIYNSGLYLNLFKFLYIYVPITSSDELHNTFVSQHPKAIDRLTFSLNLCRLSR
;
A
#
# COMPACT_ATOMS: atom_id res chain seq x y z
N MET A 1 1.25 12.33 -23.96
CA MET A 1 1.56 10.95 -23.50
C MET A 1 3.07 10.67 -23.40
N ARG A 2 3.85 10.76 -24.50
CA ARG A 2 5.32 10.54 -24.44
C ARG A 2 6.05 11.46 -23.45
N PHE A 3 5.67 12.74 -23.36
CA PHE A 3 6.33 13.69 -22.46
C PHE A 3 6.10 13.45 -20.96
N GLN A 4 4.91 12.99 -20.52
CA GLN A 4 4.61 12.82 -19.09
C GLN A 4 5.19 11.53 -18.51
N ILE A 5 5.22 10.44 -19.30
CA ILE A 5 5.88 9.19 -18.92
C ILE A 5 7.40 9.44 -18.89
N VAL A 6 7.98 10.09 -19.92
CA VAL A 6 9.41 10.42 -19.90
C VAL A 6 9.76 11.35 -18.73
N PHE A 7 8.95 12.37 -18.41
CA PHE A 7 9.27 13.26 -17.27
C PHE A 7 9.23 12.56 -15.92
N LEU A 8 8.20 11.76 -15.62
CA LEU A 8 8.12 11.04 -14.34
C LEU A 8 9.26 10.01 -14.22
N PHE A 9 9.57 9.29 -15.31
CA PHE A 9 10.64 8.29 -15.33
C PHE A 9 12.04 8.91 -15.31
N SER A 10 12.30 10.00 -16.05
CA SER A 10 13.58 10.70 -16.06
C SER A 10 13.89 11.36 -14.70
N PHE A 11 12.89 11.84 -13.98
CA PHE A 11 13.09 12.48 -12.66
C PHE A 11 13.35 11.44 -11.55
N ILE A 12 12.69 10.28 -11.63
CA ILE A 12 12.98 9.12 -10.76
C ILE A 12 14.36 8.51 -11.08
N LEU A 13 14.79 8.52 -12.35
CA LEU A 13 16.14 8.08 -12.75
C LEU A 13 17.24 9.04 -12.28
N LEU A 14 17.03 10.36 -12.38
CA LEU A 14 18.05 11.35 -11.98
C LEU A 14 18.33 11.34 -10.47
N SER A 15 17.32 11.01 -9.65
CA SER A 15 17.49 10.88 -8.20
C SER A 15 18.15 9.56 -7.76
N THR A 16 18.20 8.54 -8.62
CA THR A 16 18.80 7.23 -8.32
C THR A 16 20.23 7.07 -8.87
N LEU A 17 20.59 7.78 -9.94
CA LEU A 17 21.95 7.76 -10.51
C LEU A 17 23.01 8.48 -9.64
N ALA A 18 22.62 9.29 -8.67
CA ALA A 18 23.53 10.01 -7.77
C ALA A 18 24.00 9.19 -6.54
N ALA A 19 23.72 7.89 -6.46
CA ALA A 19 23.89 7.09 -5.25
C ALA A 19 24.66 5.77 -5.45
N HIS A 20 25.71 5.77 -6.28
CA HIS A 20 26.53 4.57 -6.50
C HIS A 20 27.99 4.83 -6.12
N ASP A 21 28.39 4.40 -4.91
CA ASP A 21 29.75 3.94 -4.67
C ASP A 21 29.74 2.70 -3.76
N THR A 22 30.61 1.75 -4.07
CA THR A 22 30.53 0.34 -3.68
C THR A 22 31.36 0.00 -2.45
N SER A 23 30.75 -0.63 -1.43
CA SER A 23 31.44 -1.61 -0.59
C SER A 23 30.48 -2.54 0.16
N PHE A 24 30.88 -3.80 0.25
CA PHE A 24 30.21 -4.96 0.86
C PHE A 24 29.78 -4.75 2.33
N GLU A 25 28.52 -5.04 2.66
CA GLU A 25 28.15 -5.53 3.99
C GLU A 25 26.89 -6.42 3.91
N ILE A 26 26.98 -7.67 4.37
CA ILE A 26 25.86 -8.61 4.47
C ILE A 26 25.21 -8.42 5.83
N LYS A 27 24.09 -7.69 5.90
CA LYS A 27 23.21 -7.66 7.09
C LYS A 27 21.74 -7.87 6.73
N ARG A 28 21.10 -8.67 7.58
CA ARG A 28 19.76 -9.27 7.50
C ARG A 28 18.66 -8.25 7.15
N GLU A 29 17.85 -8.55 6.12
CA GLU A 29 16.71 -7.72 5.68
C GLU A 29 15.39 -8.49 5.71
N VAL A 30 14.49 -8.16 6.65
CA VAL A 30 13.12 -8.71 6.75
C VAL A 30 12.14 -7.64 7.26
N TYR A 31 10.85 -7.80 6.94
CA TYR A 31 9.80 -6.80 6.71
C TYR A 31 9.24 -6.00 7.90
N THR A 32 8.79 -4.80 7.57
CA THR A 32 7.59 -4.15 8.11
C THR A 32 6.66 -3.86 6.93
N SER A 33 5.45 -4.42 6.93
CA SER A 33 4.31 -4.00 6.09
C SER A 33 3.61 -2.83 6.79
N GLU A 34 4.31 -1.71 6.91
CA GLU A 34 3.75 -0.44 7.36
C GLU A 34 4.39 0.63 6.48
N SER A 35 3.61 1.58 6.00
CA SER A 35 4.06 2.65 5.10
C SER A 35 5.15 3.49 5.78
N TYR A 36 6.41 3.23 5.41
CA TYR A 36 7.55 4.11 5.69
C TYR A 36 7.82 4.93 4.43
N ILE A 37 7.80 6.25 4.57
CA ILE A 37 8.29 7.17 3.55
C ILE A 37 9.63 7.68 4.07
N ILE A 38 10.75 7.29 3.44
CA ILE A 38 12.07 7.87 3.70
C ILE A 38 12.71 8.28 2.35
N PRO A 39 13.27 9.50 2.25
CA PRO A 39 13.79 10.08 0.98
C PRO A 39 15.15 9.56 0.46
N LEU A 40 15.46 9.96 -0.78
CA LEU A 40 16.73 9.81 -1.50
C LEU A 40 17.54 11.13 -1.40
N GLY A 41 18.81 11.09 -0.96
CA GLY A 41 19.70 12.27 -1.02
C GLY A 41 20.96 12.22 -0.13
N HIS A 42 22.10 12.60 -0.72
CA HIS A 42 23.47 12.62 -0.21
C HIS A 42 23.71 13.58 0.99
N SER A 43 24.67 13.26 1.86
CA SER A 43 25.29 14.19 2.83
C SER A 43 26.83 14.11 2.70
N PRO A 44 27.58 15.22 2.78
CA PRO A 44 28.96 15.27 2.31
C PRO A 44 29.97 14.59 3.24
N SER A 45 30.97 13.95 2.64
CA SER A 45 32.13 13.36 3.31
C SER A 45 33.07 14.45 3.83
N ILE A 46 33.40 14.40 5.12
CA ILE A 46 34.58 15.08 5.67
C ILE A 46 35.62 13.99 5.97
N SER A 47 36.75 14.07 5.27
CA SER A 47 37.95 13.28 5.53
C SER A 47 38.71 13.85 6.73
N GLU A 48 39.27 13.00 7.59
CA GLU A 48 40.62 13.25 8.14
C GLU A 48 41.27 11.99 8.73
N LYS A 49 42.60 12.00 8.68
CA LYS A 49 43.55 10.89 8.86
C LYS A 49 43.83 10.52 10.33
N SER A 50 44.07 9.22 10.56
CA SER A 50 45.12 8.58 11.38
C SER A 50 45.76 9.35 12.56
N ALA A 51 45.67 8.80 13.79
CA ALA A 51 46.77 8.12 14.50
C ALA A 51 46.42 7.74 15.96
N SER A 52 46.85 6.52 16.34
CA SER A 52 47.34 6.03 17.64
C SER A 52 46.66 6.34 18.99
N ASP A 53 46.50 5.23 19.73
CA ASP A 53 46.77 5.04 21.16
C ASP A 53 45.59 5.01 22.15
N THR A 54 45.92 4.43 23.31
CA THR A 54 45.17 3.42 24.06
C THR A 54 44.32 3.95 25.23
N THR A 55 43.35 3.11 25.63
CA THR A 55 42.71 2.99 26.96
C THR A 55 41.99 4.20 27.58
N HIS A 56 40.65 4.17 27.54
CA HIS A 56 39.73 4.17 28.70
C HIS A 56 38.30 4.35 28.17
N HIS A 57 37.50 3.28 28.12
CA HIS A 57 36.09 3.37 27.76
C HIS A 57 35.22 3.62 28.99
N PRO A 58 34.62 4.82 29.07
CA PRO A 58 33.23 4.90 29.50
C PRO A 58 32.39 5.68 28.48
N PHE A 59 31.09 5.36 28.44
CA PHE A 59 30.03 6.00 27.64
C PHE A 59 29.92 5.61 26.15
N PHE A 60 29.14 4.56 25.88
CA PHE A 60 28.41 4.47 24.63
C PHE A 60 27.37 5.60 24.57
N HIS A 61 27.74 6.73 23.98
CA HIS A 61 26.77 7.69 23.45
C HIS A 61 26.02 7.02 22.28
N PHE A 62 24.82 6.50 22.56
CA PHE A 62 23.84 6.20 21.51
C PHE A 62 23.45 7.51 20.84
N LYS A 63 24.13 7.85 19.73
CA LYS A 63 23.79 9.02 18.92
C LYS A 63 22.35 8.83 18.43
N LYS A 64 21.41 9.58 19.01
CA LYS A 64 20.02 9.68 18.52
C LYS A 64 20.10 10.21 17.09
N GLU A 65 19.94 9.33 16.10
CA GLU A 65 19.85 9.74 14.70
C GLU A 65 18.50 10.41 14.45
N PHE A 66 18.45 11.72 14.70
CA PHE A 66 17.41 12.58 14.16
C PHE A 66 17.70 12.77 12.67
N LYS A 67 16.73 12.43 11.81
CA LYS A 67 16.85 12.59 10.36
C LYS A 67 15.78 13.55 9.87
N TRP A 68 16.21 14.77 9.54
CA TRP A 68 15.49 15.72 8.70
C TRP A 68 15.90 15.48 7.27
N MET A 69 14.97 15.31 6.35
CA MET A 69 15.33 15.07 4.96
C MET A 69 14.21 15.55 4.02
N PRO A 70 14.54 16.28 2.94
CA PRO A 70 13.54 16.82 2.02
C PRO A 70 12.75 15.69 1.37
N LEU A 71 11.47 15.94 1.12
CA LEU A 71 10.55 15.01 0.48
C LEU A 71 9.90 15.67 -0.73
N ILE A 72 9.74 14.88 -1.78
CA ILE A 72 8.90 15.23 -2.92
C ILE A 72 7.81 14.17 -3.02
N GLY A 73 6.58 14.61 -3.26
CA GLY A 73 5.43 13.74 -3.48
C GLY A 73 4.70 14.11 -4.77
N TYR A 74 3.87 13.19 -5.24
CA TYR A 74 2.91 13.46 -6.30
C TYR A 74 1.64 12.64 -6.10
N ASN A 75 0.48 13.26 -6.31
CA ASN A 75 -0.76 12.58 -6.66
C ASN A 75 -1.56 13.44 -7.66
N ASP A 76 -2.58 12.89 -8.31
CA ASP A 76 -3.36 13.56 -9.35
C ASP A 76 -4.11 14.82 -8.86
N ASN A 77 -4.53 14.85 -7.60
CA ASN A 77 -5.33 15.94 -7.02
C ASN A 77 -4.46 17.03 -6.39
N ASP A 78 -3.40 16.65 -5.68
CA ASP A 78 -2.44 17.56 -5.03
C ASP A 78 -1.32 18.01 -5.98
N ARG A 79 -1.16 17.33 -7.12
CA ARG A 79 -0.04 17.50 -8.06
C ARG A 79 1.29 17.28 -7.33
N PHE A 80 2.33 18.02 -7.72
CA PHE A 80 3.60 18.00 -7.02
C PHE A 80 3.44 18.52 -5.59
N MET A 81 4.19 17.90 -4.70
CA MET A 81 4.25 18.24 -3.28
C MET A 81 5.71 18.36 -2.88
N ALA A 82 6.03 19.38 -2.09
CA ALA A 82 7.34 19.53 -1.45
C ALA A 82 7.17 19.50 0.07
N GLY A 83 8.04 18.80 0.76
CA GLY A 83 7.94 18.60 2.19
C GLY A 83 9.27 18.20 2.81
N PHE A 84 9.20 17.74 4.05
CA PHE A 84 10.33 17.17 4.75
C PHE A 84 9.86 16.00 5.59
N SER A 85 10.75 15.06 5.86
CA SER A 85 10.50 13.96 6.77
C SER A 85 11.26 14.20 8.07
N TYR A 86 10.59 13.97 9.19
CA TYR A 86 11.19 13.97 10.52
C TYR A 86 10.88 12.65 11.22
N ASN A 87 11.92 11.89 11.52
CA ASN A 87 11.76 10.53 12.02
C ASN A 87 12.66 10.24 13.21
N LYS A 88 12.13 9.43 14.13
CA LYS A 88 12.89 8.78 15.19
C LYS A 88 12.52 7.30 15.22
N LYS A 89 13.51 6.45 15.01
CA LYS A 89 13.35 5.00 15.10
C LYS A 89 13.21 4.56 16.56
N GLY A 90 12.38 3.54 16.79
CA GLY A 90 12.33 2.84 18.08
C GLY A 90 13.61 2.04 18.29
N GLN A 91 14.08 1.99 19.52
CA GLN A 91 15.28 1.24 19.88
C GLN A 91 14.92 -0.22 20.17
N LYS A 92 15.54 -1.16 19.45
CA LYS A 92 15.31 -2.58 19.71
C LYS A 92 15.82 -2.93 21.11
N GLY A 93 15.00 -3.67 21.85
CA GLY A 93 15.33 -4.14 23.20
C GLY A 93 15.28 -3.06 24.27
N GLN A 94 14.69 -1.89 24.00
CA GLN A 94 14.46 -0.86 25.02
C GLN A 94 13.11 -0.20 24.79
N ASN A 95 12.47 0.20 25.90
CA ASN A 95 11.23 0.96 25.82
C ASN A 95 11.53 2.28 25.13
N SER A 96 10.80 2.58 24.06
CA SER A 96 11.16 3.70 23.20
C SER A 96 9.97 4.33 22.49
N LEU A 97 9.96 5.66 22.55
CA LEU A 97 9.15 6.51 21.67
C LEU A 97 9.76 6.50 20.27
N PHE A 98 8.92 6.21 19.28
CA PHE A 98 9.23 6.36 17.86
C PHE A 98 8.18 7.25 17.20
N TYR A 99 8.58 7.90 16.11
CA TYR A 99 7.68 8.71 15.31
C TYR A 99 8.20 8.89 13.89
N SER A 100 7.27 9.24 13.01
CA SER A 100 7.50 9.60 11.61
C SER A 100 6.51 10.69 11.24
N VAL A 101 6.98 11.88 10.91
CA VAL A 101 6.14 13.00 10.48
C VAL A 101 6.64 13.49 9.14
N SER A 102 5.73 13.70 8.19
CA SER A 102 6.05 14.08 6.82
C SER A 102 4.99 15.05 6.31
N PRO A 103 5.08 16.34 6.70
CA PRO A 103 4.24 17.38 6.13
C PRO A 103 4.70 17.72 4.72
N PHE A 104 3.74 18.11 3.89
CA PHE A 104 3.94 18.55 2.53
C PHE A 104 3.09 19.78 2.25
N PHE A 105 3.63 20.73 1.51
CA PHE A 105 2.84 21.71 0.79
C PHE A 105 2.52 21.16 -0.60
N ALA A 106 1.23 21.04 -0.93
CA ALA A 106 0.76 20.60 -2.23
C ALA A 106 0.56 21.79 -3.16
N PHE A 107 1.25 21.80 -4.31
CA PHE A 107 1.18 22.92 -5.25
C PHE A 107 -0.12 22.93 -6.06
N GLY A 108 -0.77 21.78 -6.25
CA GLY A 108 -2.05 21.69 -6.95
C GLY A 108 -3.20 22.26 -6.13
N SER A 109 -3.38 21.75 -4.91
CA SER A 109 -4.45 22.15 -4.01
C SER A 109 -4.13 23.40 -3.17
N GLN A 110 -2.86 23.86 -3.17
CA GLN A 110 -2.35 24.97 -2.36
C GLN A 110 -2.59 24.78 -0.85
N GLN A 111 -2.54 23.54 -0.37
CA GLN A 111 -2.81 23.18 1.02
C GLN A 111 -1.69 22.36 1.65
N LEU A 112 -1.65 22.39 2.99
CA LEU A 112 -0.82 21.49 3.78
C LEU A 112 -1.47 20.10 3.84
N VAL A 113 -0.73 19.09 3.38
CA VAL A 113 -1.10 17.66 3.41
C VAL A 113 0.01 16.85 4.05
N GLY A 114 -0.22 15.56 4.28
CA GLY A 114 0.87 14.69 4.73
C GLY A 114 0.47 13.54 5.63
N TYR A 115 1.49 13.06 6.34
CA TYR A 115 1.43 11.84 7.13
C TYR A 115 2.14 12.04 8.47
N GLY A 116 1.59 11.45 9.53
CA GLY A 116 2.16 11.46 10.87
C GLY A 116 1.92 10.12 11.56
N ARG A 117 2.88 9.69 12.35
CA ARG A 117 2.80 8.51 13.22
C ARG A 117 3.61 8.77 14.46
N VAL A 118 3.03 8.48 15.62
CA VAL A 118 3.72 8.50 16.90
C VAL A 118 3.33 7.25 17.65
N GLY A 119 4.29 6.59 18.28
CA GLY A 119 4.00 5.44 19.10
C GLY A 119 5.08 5.15 20.12
N TYR A 120 4.74 4.26 21.05
CA TYR A 120 5.59 3.85 22.14
C TYR A 120 5.61 2.33 22.23
N ARG A 121 6.82 1.77 22.27
CA ARG A 121 7.04 0.34 22.45
C ARG A 121 7.44 0.05 23.88
N THR A 122 6.79 -0.94 24.48
CA THR A 122 7.11 -1.47 25.80
C THR A 122 7.44 -2.95 25.68
N TYR A 123 8.64 -3.36 26.10
CA TYR A 123 9.01 -4.77 26.21
C TYR A 123 8.46 -5.36 27.51
N LEU A 124 7.89 -6.55 27.43
CA LEU A 124 7.12 -7.18 28.50
C LEU A 124 7.88 -8.31 29.20
N ASP A 125 8.91 -8.84 28.54
CA ASP A 125 9.74 -9.94 29.03
C ASP A 125 11.22 -9.52 29.16
N ALA A 126 11.95 -10.21 30.04
CA ALA A 126 13.37 -9.95 30.26
C ALA A 126 14.21 -10.15 28.99
N ASP A 127 13.83 -11.14 28.17
CA ASP A 127 14.48 -11.47 26.91
C ASP A 127 14.11 -10.51 25.77
N LYS A 128 13.19 -9.57 26.02
CA LYS A 128 12.76 -8.54 25.07
C LYS A 128 12.25 -9.11 23.75
N ARG A 129 11.62 -10.29 23.80
CA ARG A 129 10.99 -10.95 22.65
C ARG A 129 9.50 -10.66 22.57
N GLN A 130 8.88 -10.23 23.66
CA GLN A 130 7.48 -9.85 23.73
C GLN A 130 7.38 -8.35 23.95
N PHE A 131 6.54 -7.69 23.16
CA PHE A 131 6.33 -6.25 23.32
C PHE A 131 4.91 -5.82 22.96
N LEU A 132 4.48 -4.77 23.65
CA LEU A 132 3.29 -3.99 23.32
C LEU A 132 3.71 -2.74 22.56
N ASN A 133 2.98 -2.42 21.49
CA ASN A 133 3.13 -1.19 20.74
C ASN A 133 1.81 -0.43 20.75
N GLY A 134 1.78 0.76 21.34
CA GLY A 134 0.68 1.71 21.24
C GLY A 134 1.03 2.83 20.28
N GLU A 135 0.16 3.13 19.33
CA GLU A 135 0.45 4.06 18.24
C GLU A 135 -0.78 4.82 17.78
N ILE A 136 -0.57 6.03 17.28
CA ILE A 136 -1.56 6.80 16.53
C ILE A 136 -0.96 7.17 15.18
N GLN A 137 -1.68 6.86 14.11
CA GLN A 137 -1.38 7.26 12.75
C GLN A 137 -2.37 8.33 12.29
N ILE A 138 -1.88 9.36 11.60
CA ILE A 138 -2.69 10.42 10.97
C ILE A 138 -2.25 10.58 9.52
N LYS A 139 -3.20 10.67 8.59
CA LYS A 139 -2.93 10.88 7.16
C LYS A 139 -3.98 11.80 6.57
N SER A 140 -3.57 12.71 5.68
CA SER A 140 -4.53 13.56 4.97
C SER A 140 -4.00 14.04 3.63
N PHE A 141 -4.78 13.83 2.57
CA PHE A 141 -4.49 14.18 1.18
C PHE A 141 -5.81 14.46 0.42
N HIS A 142 -5.72 15.04 -0.77
CA HIS A 142 -6.89 15.19 -1.64
C HIS A 142 -7.17 13.92 -2.44
N GLU A 143 -8.44 13.51 -2.49
CA GLU A 143 -8.90 12.29 -3.18
C GLU A 143 -9.58 12.55 -4.52
N ASP A 144 -10.05 13.78 -4.73
CA ASP A 144 -10.73 14.21 -5.94
C ASP A 144 -10.50 15.72 -6.20
N PHE A 145 -10.65 16.10 -7.46
CA PHE A 145 -10.61 17.47 -7.95
C PHE A 145 -11.65 17.65 -9.05
N ASN A 146 -12.66 18.48 -8.78
CA ASN A 146 -13.64 18.85 -9.77
C ASN A 146 -13.14 20.07 -10.54
N LYS A 147 -12.73 19.85 -11.80
CA LYS A 147 -12.20 20.91 -12.67
C LYS A 147 -13.26 21.94 -13.08
N THR A 148 -14.53 21.52 -13.23
CA THR A 148 -15.61 22.40 -13.72
C THR A 148 -16.01 23.42 -12.67
N LEU A 149 -16.03 23.01 -11.40
CA LEU A 149 -16.47 23.83 -10.27
C LEU A 149 -15.31 24.28 -9.37
N ASP A 150 -14.08 23.96 -9.78
CA ASP A 150 -12.81 24.33 -9.15
C ASP A 150 -12.76 24.08 -7.64
N TYR A 151 -13.03 22.84 -7.23
CA TYR A 151 -12.89 22.43 -5.83
C TYR A 151 -12.17 21.09 -5.68
N HIS A 152 -11.45 20.95 -4.57
CA HIS A 152 -10.85 19.69 -4.15
C HIS A 152 -11.61 19.06 -3.00
N LEU A 153 -11.68 17.72 -3.01
CA LEU A 153 -12.18 16.91 -1.89
C LEU A 153 -11.01 16.26 -1.17
N ARG A 154 -11.00 16.40 0.14
CA ARG A 154 -9.94 15.91 1.04
C ARG A 154 -10.45 14.79 1.92
N TYR A 155 -9.55 13.88 2.30
CA TYR A 155 -9.79 12.97 3.41
C TYR A 155 -8.82 13.21 4.56
N VAL A 156 -9.26 12.88 5.77
CA VAL A 156 -8.45 12.82 6.98
C VAL A 156 -8.68 11.46 7.62
N LYS A 157 -7.61 10.74 7.90
CA LYS A 157 -7.61 9.47 8.62
C LYS A 157 -6.86 9.61 9.92
N ILE A 158 -7.45 9.13 11.02
CA ILE A 158 -6.81 8.94 12.32
C ILE A 158 -7.00 7.47 12.71
N ALA A 159 -5.91 6.78 12.99
CA ALA A 159 -5.92 5.35 13.28
C ALA A 159 -5.06 5.03 14.51
N PRO A 160 -5.64 5.12 15.74
CA PRO A 160 -5.04 4.49 16.91
C PRO A 160 -4.92 2.98 16.69
N LYS A 161 -3.77 2.43 17.06
CA LYS A 161 -3.39 1.03 16.92
C LYS A 161 -2.71 0.55 18.19
N VAL A 162 -3.12 -0.63 18.65
CA VAL A 162 -2.40 -1.40 19.66
C VAL A 162 -1.96 -2.70 19.02
N THR A 163 -0.71 -3.11 19.28
CA THR A 163 -0.18 -4.37 18.77
C THR A 163 0.58 -5.08 19.87
N PHE A 164 0.18 -6.31 20.16
CA PHE A 164 0.97 -7.24 20.94
C PHE A 164 1.77 -8.12 19.97
N ALA A 165 3.08 -8.22 20.17
CA ALA A 165 3.98 -8.93 19.29
C ALA A 165 4.93 -9.84 20.07
N TRP A 166 5.27 -10.97 19.47
CA TRP A 166 6.23 -11.91 20.00
C TRP A 166 7.18 -12.41 18.91
N GLU A 167 8.48 -12.36 19.20
CA GLU A 167 9.59 -12.75 18.34
C GLU A 167 10.12 -14.15 18.74
N GLY A 168 10.39 -15.00 17.75
CA GLY A 168 11.02 -16.31 17.91
C GLY A 168 12.55 -16.24 18.00
N ASN A 169 13.21 -17.41 18.01
CA ASN A 169 14.66 -17.53 18.22
C ASN A 169 15.51 -17.12 17.00
N ASP A 170 16.79 -16.82 17.24
CA ASP A 170 17.69 -16.09 16.34
C ASP A 170 18.02 -16.73 14.97
N SER A 171 17.77 -18.02 14.77
CA SER A 171 18.07 -18.73 13.51
C SER A 171 17.00 -18.54 12.43
N ILE A 172 15.76 -18.26 12.84
CA ILE A 172 14.62 -18.00 11.94
C ILE A 172 13.90 -16.76 12.50
N VAL A 173 13.85 -15.68 11.73
CA VAL A 173 13.07 -14.50 12.14
C VAL A 173 11.61 -14.85 12.01
N ASN A 174 11.03 -15.35 13.11
CA ASN A 174 9.63 -15.64 13.25
C ASN A 174 9.00 -14.57 14.14
N GLN A 175 7.99 -13.90 13.65
CA GLN A 175 7.30 -12.88 14.41
C GLN A 175 5.81 -13.03 14.23
N LYS A 176 5.10 -13.04 15.34
CA LYS A 176 3.64 -13.09 15.37
C LYS A 176 3.11 -11.86 16.08
N ARG A 177 1.97 -11.37 15.64
CA ARG A 177 1.35 -10.13 16.13
C ARG A 177 -0.15 -10.28 16.19
N ILE A 178 -0.75 -9.79 17.26
CA ILE A 178 -2.19 -9.49 17.32
C ILE A 178 -2.30 -7.98 17.36
N TYR A 179 -3.21 -7.42 16.57
CA TYR A 179 -3.41 -5.98 16.52
C TYR A 179 -4.88 -5.61 16.58
N LEU A 180 -5.11 -4.43 17.13
CA LEU A 180 -6.38 -3.73 17.12
C LEU A 180 -6.15 -2.36 16.50
N VAL A 181 -6.93 -1.98 15.50
CA VAL A 181 -6.89 -0.66 14.87
C VAL A 181 -8.30 -0.09 14.84
N ALA A 182 -8.45 1.18 15.21
CA ALA A 182 -9.72 1.89 15.07
C ALA A 182 -9.55 2.96 13.99
N ASN A 183 -10.08 2.74 12.78
CA ASN A 183 -9.96 3.71 11.69
C ASN A 183 -11.07 4.75 11.79
N PHE A 184 -10.72 5.99 12.14
CA PHE A 184 -11.59 7.15 12.01
C PHE A 184 -11.26 7.88 10.73
N ILE A 185 -12.22 7.97 9.82
CA ILE A 185 -12.02 8.58 8.50
C ILE A 185 -13.08 9.66 8.32
N SER A 186 -12.64 10.84 7.88
CA SER A 186 -13.49 11.96 7.50
C SER A 186 -13.20 12.30 6.04
N THR A 187 -14.17 12.11 5.16
CA THR A 187 -14.05 12.41 3.72
C THR A 187 -14.93 13.59 3.38
N GLU A 188 -14.38 14.59 2.72
CA GLU A 188 -15.18 15.69 2.16
C GLU A 188 -15.99 15.19 0.97
N LYS A 189 -17.24 15.63 0.89
CA LYS A 189 -18.16 15.42 -0.23
C LYS A 189 -18.69 16.77 -0.69
N ALA A 190 -18.94 16.89 -1.98
CA ALA A 190 -19.55 18.08 -2.55
C ALA A 190 -21.02 18.17 -2.14
N LYS A 191 -21.46 19.36 -1.74
CA LYS A 191 -22.85 19.68 -1.44
C LYS A 191 -23.41 20.46 -2.63
N PHE A 192 -24.54 20.02 -3.17
CA PHE A 192 -25.25 20.71 -4.24
C PHE A 192 -26.61 21.20 -3.73
N SER A 193 -27.07 22.34 -4.25
CA SER A 193 -28.45 22.81 -4.06
C SER A 193 -29.43 21.94 -4.87
N GLU A 194 -30.72 22.10 -4.64
CA GLU A 194 -31.76 21.42 -5.43
C GLU A 194 -31.71 21.79 -6.92
N LEU A 195 -31.18 22.98 -7.23
CA LEU A 195 -30.96 23.46 -8.60
C LEU A 195 -29.65 22.93 -9.22
N GLY A 196 -28.89 22.10 -8.49
CA GLY A 196 -27.62 21.52 -8.95
C GLY A 196 -26.41 22.44 -8.80
N GLU A 197 -26.55 23.58 -8.11
CA GLU A 197 -25.45 24.51 -7.89
C GLU A 197 -24.56 24.06 -6.74
N PHE A 198 -23.24 24.18 -6.90
CA PHE A 198 -22.30 23.84 -5.84
C PHE A 198 -22.49 24.78 -4.63
N ASN A 199 -22.80 24.20 -3.49
CA ASN A 199 -23.09 24.89 -2.22
C ASN A 199 -22.12 24.43 -1.12
N GLY A 200 -20.84 24.33 -1.48
CA GLY A 200 -19.75 24.00 -0.57
C GLY A 200 -19.56 22.49 -0.35
N LYS A 201 -18.94 22.16 0.78
CA LYS A 201 -18.54 20.79 1.12
C LYS A 201 -19.11 20.38 2.46
N TYR A 202 -19.35 19.09 2.64
CA TYR A 202 -19.66 18.50 3.94
C TYR A 202 -18.73 17.32 4.21
N SER A 203 -18.51 16.99 5.48
CA SER A 203 -17.68 15.85 5.86
C SER A 203 -18.53 14.65 6.21
N GLU A 204 -18.30 13.55 5.50
CA GLU A 204 -18.84 12.24 5.81
C GLU A 204 -17.85 11.49 6.70
N LYS A 205 -18.33 11.00 7.84
CA LYS A 205 -17.51 10.31 8.83
C LYS A 205 -17.69 8.80 8.72
N SER A 206 -16.62 8.06 9.00
CA SER A 206 -16.56 6.62 8.95
C SER A 206 -15.73 6.09 10.12
N PHE A 207 -16.23 5.03 10.74
CA PHE A 207 -15.55 4.31 11.81
C PHE A 207 -15.45 2.83 11.45
N ILE A 208 -14.23 2.33 11.34
CA ILE A 208 -13.95 0.93 10.92
C ILE A 208 -12.96 0.31 11.92
N PRO A 209 -13.45 -0.32 13.01
CA PRO A 209 -12.62 -1.13 13.88
C PRO A 209 -12.17 -2.42 13.18
N VAL A 210 -10.90 -2.77 13.40
CA VAL A 210 -10.26 -3.96 12.85
C VAL A 210 -9.50 -4.69 13.95
N ILE A 211 -9.71 -5.99 14.04
CA ILE A 211 -8.87 -6.91 14.80
C ILE A 211 -8.15 -7.83 13.82
N GLY A 212 -6.89 -8.12 14.06
CA GLY A 212 -6.19 -9.06 13.19
C GLY A 212 -5.00 -9.75 13.84
N PHE A 213 -4.55 -10.78 13.13
CA PHE A 213 -3.41 -11.60 13.45
C PHE A 213 -2.46 -11.64 12.26
N MET A 214 -1.19 -11.32 12.51
CA MET A 214 -0.13 -11.42 11.51
C MET A 214 0.93 -12.41 11.99
N SER A 215 1.47 -13.20 11.05
CA SER A 215 2.63 -14.06 11.28
C SER A 215 3.60 -13.90 10.12
N SER A 216 4.87 -13.67 10.42
CA SER A 216 5.94 -13.62 9.43
C SER A 216 7.05 -14.59 9.81
N SER A 217 7.57 -15.35 8.86
CA SER A 217 8.68 -16.26 9.07
C SER A 217 9.66 -16.15 7.92
N VAL A 218 10.90 -15.77 8.22
CA VAL A 218 11.91 -15.55 7.19
C VAL A 218 13.23 -16.20 7.54
N ASN A 219 13.79 -16.84 6.53
CA ASN A 219 15.16 -17.34 6.53
C ASN A 219 15.85 -16.94 5.21
N GLN A 220 17.03 -17.48 4.95
CA GLN A 220 17.83 -17.14 3.78
C GLN A 220 17.16 -17.49 2.43
N TYR A 221 16.31 -18.52 2.39
CA TYR A 221 15.67 -19.02 1.16
C TYR A 221 14.20 -18.66 1.08
N THR A 222 13.48 -18.71 2.21
CA THR A 222 12.02 -18.55 2.23
C THR A 222 11.60 -17.32 3.01
N ASN A 223 10.54 -16.67 2.54
CA ASN A 223 9.80 -15.65 3.26
C ASN A 223 8.32 -16.06 3.28
N GLN A 224 7.70 -16.04 4.46
CA GLN A 224 6.29 -16.35 4.63
C GLN A 224 5.62 -15.21 5.40
N PHE A 225 4.42 -14.83 4.99
CA PHE A 225 3.61 -13.83 5.66
C PHE A 225 2.14 -14.25 5.62
N LEU A 226 1.51 -14.33 6.78
CA LEU A 226 0.09 -14.58 6.97
C LEU A 226 -0.52 -13.34 7.63
N ASP A 227 -1.67 -12.90 7.11
CA ASP A 227 -2.49 -11.86 7.71
C ASP A 227 -3.95 -12.31 7.70
N ILE A 228 -4.61 -12.23 8.84
CA ILE A 228 -6.03 -12.54 9.01
C ILE A 228 -6.64 -11.39 9.78
N ALA A 229 -7.67 -10.76 9.23
CA ALA A 229 -8.30 -9.59 9.80
C ALA A 229 -9.83 -9.73 9.76
N GLY A 230 -10.47 -9.31 10.85
CA GLY A 230 -11.90 -9.05 10.91
C GLY A 230 -12.15 -7.56 11.04
N GLU A 231 -13.07 -7.04 10.23
CA GLU A 231 -13.49 -5.64 10.29
C GLU A 231 -15.02 -5.52 10.33
N TYR A 232 -15.48 -4.42 10.92
CA TYR A 232 -16.88 -4.07 11.02
C TYR A 232 -17.10 -2.61 10.65
N GLN A 233 -18.23 -2.31 10.03
CA GLN A 233 -18.66 -0.94 9.81
C GLN A 233 -20.19 -0.83 9.84
N HIS A 234 -20.69 0.20 10.52
CA HIS A 234 -22.05 0.71 10.39
C HIS A 234 -21.98 2.10 9.77
N TYR A 235 -22.76 2.38 8.73
CA TYR A 235 -22.60 3.60 7.93
C TYR A 235 -23.90 4.27 7.46
N SER A 236 -25.06 3.71 7.82
CA SER A 236 -26.38 4.31 7.65
C SER A 236 -27.34 3.53 8.55
N ASP A 237 -28.50 4.10 8.89
CA ASP A 237 -29.49 3.57 9.84
C ASP A 237 -29.74 2.06 9.69
N ASN A 238 -29.74 1.54 8.46
CA ASN A 238 -29.95 0.11 8.17
C ASN A 238 -28.80 -0.56 7.43
N LYS A 239 -27.63 0.08 7.30
CA LYS A 239 -26.49 -0.45 6.54
C LYS A 239 -25.28 -0.72 7.41
N SER A 240 -24.90 -2.00 7.44
CA SER A 240 -23.69 -2.47 8.12
C SER A 240 -23.12 -3.74 7.49
N TYR A 241 -21.87 -4.03 7.82
CA TYR A 241 -21.21 -5.29 7.48
C TYR A 241 -20.22 -5.73 8.56
N MET A 242 -19.92 -7.03 8.56
CA MET A 242 -18.79 -7.67 9.22
C MET A 242 -18.07 -8.55 8.20
N LYS A 243 -16.80 -8.25 7.94
CA LYS A 243 -15.98 -8.91 6.91
C LYS A 243 -14.77 -9.58 7.54
N LEU A 244 -14.48 -10.80 7.09
CA LEU A 244 -13.22 -11.48 7.35
C LEU A 244 -12.37 -11.48 6.08
N THR A 245 -11.08 -11.21 6.25
CA THR A 245 -10.08 -11.22 5.17
C THR A 245 -8.88 -12.03 5.62
N GLY A 246 -8.36 -12.87 4.74
CA GLY A 246 -7.15 -13.64 4.91
C GLY A 246 -6.23 -13.47 3.71
N SER A 247 -4.94 -13.26 3.96
CA SER A 247 -3.90 -13.22 2.93
C SER A 247 -2.71 -14.04 3.37
N TYR A 248 -2.22 -14.91 2.50
CA TYR A 248 -0.96 -15.62 2.72
C TYR A 248 0.00 -15.35 1.56
N GLN A 249 1.24 -15.05 1.89
CA GLN A 249 2.31 -14.81 0.93
C GLN A 249 3.47 -15.74 1.24
N TYR A 250 3.97 -16.42 0.21
CA TYR A 250 5.13 -17.28 0.28
C TYR A 250 6.11 -16.87 -0.82
N GLY A 251 7.39 -16.77 -0.48
CA GLY A 251 8.46 -16.52 -1.43
C GLY A 251 9.59 -17.51 -1.23
N TYR A 252 10.13 -18.05 -2.31
CA TYR A 252 11.29 -18.94 -2.34
C TYR A 252 12.36 -18.37 -3.27
N LYS A 253 13.51 -18.01 -2.70
CA LYS A 253 14.70 -17.53 -3.41
C LYS A 253 15.50 -18.72 -3.90
N TYR A 254 15.49 -18.94 -5.21
CA TYR A 254 16.27 -20.00 -5.85
C TYR A 254 17.59 -19.48 -6.44
N HIS A 255 17.78 -18.16 -6.55
CA HIS A 255 19.03 -17.54 -6.95
C HIS A 255 19.21 -16.17 -6.27
N LYS A 256 20.43 -15.64 -6.26
CA LYS A 256 20.71 -14.24 -5.86
C LYS A 256 19.89 -13.30 -6.75
N ASN A 257 18.84 -12.71 -6.17
CA ASN A 257 17.84 -11.81 -6.77
C ASN A 257 16.69 -12.45 -7.56
N HIS A 258 16.55 -13.77 -7.61
CA HIS A 258 15.41 -14.41 -8.27
C HIS A 258 14.61 -15.23 -7.27
N ALA A 259 13.29 -15.05 -7.28
CA ALA A 259 12.38 -15.76 -6.42
C ALA A 259 11.11 -16.20 -7.15
N PHE A 260 10.64 -17.37 -6.74
CA PHE A 260 9.25 -17.77 -6.89
C PHE A 260 8.43 -17.09 -5.79
N LYS A 261 7.26 -16.55 -6.12
CA LYS A 261 6.36 -15.91 -5.16
C LYS A 261 4.93 -16.41 -5.39
N LEU A 262 4.25 -16.68 -4.30
CA LEU A 262 2.87 -17.11 -4.22
C LEU A 262 2.12 -16.16 -3.29
N LYS A 263 0.96 -15.68 -3.71
CA LYS A 263 0.00 -14.99 -2.84
C LYS A 263 -1.34 -15.70 -2.95
N THR A 264 -1.98 -15.92 -1.81
CA THR A 264 -3.38 -16.31 -1.73
C THR A 264 -4.14 -15.22 -0.99
N PHE A 265 -5.38 -14.99 -1.41
CA PHE A 265 -6.29 -14.07 -0.76
C PHE A 265 -7.67 -14.70 -0.69
N ILE A 266 -8.35 -14.47 0.43
CA ILE A 266 -9.73 -14.89 0.66
C ILE A 266 -10.43 -13.84 1.50
N ALA A 267 -11.62 -13.45 1.11
CA ALA A 267 -12.44 -12.56 1.90
C ALA A 267 -13.91 -12.94 1.80
N GLY A 268 -14.64 -12.72 2.88
CA GLY A 268 -16.06 -13.01 2.94
C GLY A 268 -16.75 -12.22 4.03
N PHE A 269 -18.00 -11.86 3.76
CA PHE A 269 -18.84 -11.21 4.75
C PHE A 269 -19.54 -12.26 5.61
N LEU A 270 -19.33 -12.18 6.93
CA LEU A 270 -20.16 -12.89 7.90
C LEU A 270 -21.56 -12.25 7.96
N MET A 271 -21.58 -10.92 7.93
CA MET A 271 -22.79 -10.11 7.84
C MET A 271 -22.58 -9.04 6.77
N ASN A 272 -23.56 -8.83 5.90
CA ASN A 272 -23.59 -7.68 5.00
C ASN A 272 -25.03 -7.40 4.59
N THR A 273 -25.54 -6.26 5.02
CA THR A 273 -26.88 -5.75 4.65
C THR A 273 -27.00 -5.51 3.14
N GLU A 274 -25.89 -5.19 2.47
CA GLU A 274 -25.81 -4.95 1.02
C GLU A 274 -25.27 -6.18 0.26
N ARG A 275 -25.36 -7.39 0.83
CA ARG A 275 -24.80 -8.62 0.21
C ARG A 275 -25.25 -8.84 -1.23
N LYS A 276 -26.50 -8.50 -1.53
CA LYS A 276 -27.14 -8.68 -2.83
C LYS A 276 -27.13 -7.43 -3.72
N SER A 277 -26.47 -6.36 -3.26
CA SER A 277 -26.29 -5.15 -4.06
C SER A 277 -25.41 -5.44 -5.28
N ASN A 278 -25.81 -4.90 -6.43
CA ASN A 278 -25.02 -4.89 -7.66
C ASN A 278 -24.15 -3.63 -7.78
N SER A 279 -24.14 -2.80 -6.74
CA SER A 279 -23.23 -1.67 -6.60
C SER A 279 -22.05 -2.07 -5.73
N TYR A 280 -20.86 -1.67 -6.16
CA TYR A 280 -19.60 -1.89 -5.44
C TYR A 280 -18.84 -0.57 -5.20
N GLN A 281 -19.49 0.55 -5.52
CA GLN A 281 -18.97 1.88 -5.24
C GLN A 281 -19.16 2.17 -3.76
N ASN A 282 -18.10 2.66 -3.11
CA ASN A 282 -18.08 2.94 -1.68
C ASN A 282 -19.14 3.96 -1.22
N VAL A 283 -19.68 4.78 -2.13
CA VAL A 283 -20.79 5.71 -1.84
C VAL A 283 -22.10 4.95 -1.56
N PHE A 284 -22.32 3.80 -2.20
CA PHE A 284 -23.57 3.04 -2.10
C PHE A 284 -23.44 1.79 -1.24
N THR A 285 -22.32 1.07 -1.42
CA THR A 285 -22.00 -0.18 -0.73
C THR A 285 -20.56 -0.14 -0.26
N ARG A 286 -20.37 0.00 1.05
CA ARG A 286 -19.03 0.11 1.65
C ARG A 286 -18.41 -1.25 1.90
N GLY A 287 -17.09 -1.29 1.81
CA GLY A 287 -16.29 -2.45 2.19
C GLY A 287 -16.34 -3.60 1.20
N SER A 288 -16.86 -3.40 -0.01
CA SER A 288 -16.85 -4.39 -1.09
C SER A 288 -15.46 -5.02 -1.25
N ILE A 289 -15.45 -6.32 -1.55
CA ILE A 289 -14.22 -7.07 -1.77
C ILE A 289 -13.79 -6.84 -3.22
N ALA A 290 -12.51 -6.51 -3.42
CA ALA A 290 -11.94 -6.37 -4.76
C ALA A 290 -10.82 -7.39 -4.99
N LEU A 291 -10.91 -8.12 -6.11
CA LEU A 291 -9.80 -8.93 -6.62
C LEU A 291 -8.74 -8.05 -7.30
N ILE A 292 -9.19 -6.95 -7.91
CA ILE A 292 -8.36 -5.92 -8.53
C ILE A 292 -8.49 -4.65 -7.67
N GLU A 293 -7.48 -4.38 -6.86
CA GLU A 293 -7.47 -3.27 -5.90
C GLU A 293 -6.78 -2.03 -6.49
N HIS A 294 -7.43 -0.88 -6.32
CA HIS A 294 -7.15 0.43 -6.90
C HIS A 294 -7.35 1.55 -5.87
N GLY A 295 -7.02 2.78 -6.24
CA GLY A 295 -7.23 3.94 -5.37
C GLY A 295 -8.69 4.24 -5.03
N PHE A 296 -9.64 3.92 -5.93
CA PHE A 296 -11.08 4.19 -5.74
C PHE A 296 -11.78 3.19 -4.82
N ASN A 297 -11.28 1.96 -4.74
CA ASN A 297 -11.85 0.91 -3.89
C ASN A 297 -11.11 0.73 -2.54
N ASP A 298 -9.95 1.37 -2.32
CA ASP A 298 -9.29 1.50 -1.01
C ASP A 298 -10.06 2.45 -0.07
N TYR A 299 -11.17 1.97 0.48
CA TYR A 299 -12.06 2.71 1.40
C TYR A 299 -11.44 3.00 2.76
N THR A 300 -10.32 2.36 3.11
CA THR A 300 -9.61 2.58 4.38
C THR A 300 -8.46 3.55 4.26
N TYR A 301 -8.11 4.00 3.04
CA TYR A 301 -6.97 4.86 2.74
C TYR A 301 -5.64 4.32 3.28
N ASN A 302 -5.49 3.00 3.28
CA ASN A 302 -4.30 2.33 3.80
C ASN A 302 -3.10 2.50 2.87
N GLU A 303 -3.35 2.48 1.55
CA GLU A 303 -2.29 2.56 0.56
C GLU A 303 -2.09 3.98 0.01
N THR A 304 -1.04 4.14 -0.78
CA THR A 304 -0.74 5.39 -1.47
C THR A 304 -0.91 5.14 -2.96
N PHE A 305 -1.87 5.84 -3.54
CA PHE A 305 -2.16 5.79 -4.96
C PHE A 305 -1.87 7.15 -5.57
N LEU A 306 -1.36 7.14 -6.80
CA LEU A 306 -1.17 8.35 -7.59
C LEU A 306 -2.51 8.94 -8.02
N ALA A 307 -3.53 8.11 -8.24
CA ALA A 307 -4.89 8.52 -8.53
C ALA A 307 -5.88 7.72 -7.67
N ARG A 308 -6.93 8.39 -7.16
CA ARG A 308 -7.97 7.74 -6.34
C ARG A 308 -9.32 7.80 -7.03
N GLN A 309 -9.95 8.98 -7.09
CA GLN A 309 -11.26 9.13 -7.72
C GLN A 309 -11.17 9.59 -9.18
N ASN A 310 -10.16 10.40 -9.51
CA ASN A 310 -9.98 10.98 -10.83
C ASN A 310 -9.36 9.97 -11.81
N GLN A 311 -10.22 9.16 -12.43
CA GLN A 311 -9.83 8.11 -13.37
C GLN A 311 -9.52 8.64 -14.78
N SER A 312 -8.56 9.55 -14.86
CA SER A 312 -8.02 9.98 -16.15
C SER A 312 -6.49 9.89 -16.20
N GLY A 313 -5.99 9.06 -17.13
CA GLY A 313 -4.59 9.02 -17.50
C GLY A 313 -3.92 7.71 -17.15
N PHE A 314 -2.58 7.73 -17.11
CA PHE A 314 -1.81 6.51 -16.84
C PHE A 314 -1.81 6.15 -15.35
N GLN A 315 -2.00 7.12 -14.45
CA GLN A 315 -1.94 6.93 -13.00
C GLN A 315 -2.98 5.94 -12.47
N ASP A 316 -4.10 5.81 -13.20
CA ASP A 316 -5.22 4.90 -12.88
C ASP A 316 -4.86 3.43 -13.07
N ASN A 317 -3.83 3.18 -13.88
CA ASN A 317 -3.31 1.85 -14.10
C ASN A 317 -2.49 1.34 -12.92
N GLN A 318 -2.48 2.07 -11.79
CA GLN A 318 -1.91 1.61 -10.54
C GLN A 318 -2.81 0.55 -9.89
N VAL A 319 -2.23 -0.62 -9.65
CA VAL A 319 -2.86 -1.72 -8.89
C VAL A 319 -2.13 -1.97 -7.57
N SER A 320 -2.87 -2.39 -6.55
CA SER A 320 -2.25 -2.88 -5.32
C SER A 320 -1.70 -4.28 -5.50
N ARG A 321 -0.50 -4.51 -4.97
CA ARG A 321 0.05 -5.87 -4.79
C ARG A 321 -0.24 -6.42 -3.39
N THR A 322 -0.43 -5.53 -2.42
CA THR A 322 -0.50 -5.87 -1.00
C THR A 322 -1.93 -6.06 -0.53
N GLN A 323 -2.86 -5.22 -0.97
CA GLN A 323 -4.28 -5.31 -0.65
C GLN A 323 -5.07 -6.02 -1.75
N GLY A 324 -6.30 -6.43 -1.40
CA GLY A 324 -7.22 -7.17 -2.26
C GLY A 324 -6.65 -8.48 -2.84
N GLY A 325 -7.29 -8.96 -3.90
CA GLY A 325 -6.94 -10.21 -4.58
C GLY A 325 -5.65 -10.20 -5.41
N GLY A 326 -4.94 -9.06 -5.48
CA GLY A 326 -3.59 -8.98 -6.07
C GLY A 326 -3.51 -9.14 -7.59
N PHE A 327 -4.64 -8.99 -8.30
CA PHE A 327 -4.65 -9.03 -9.76
C PHE A 327 -3.89 -7.85 -10.37
N LYS A 328 -3.22 -8.12 -11.51
CA LYS A 328 -2.34 -7.15 -12.19
C LYS A 328 -2.95 -6.48 -13.42
N THR A 329 -4.24 -6.65 -13.69
CA THR A 329 -4.95 -5.97 -14.79
C THR A 329 -5.76 -4.82 -14.21
N ALA A 330 -5.39 -3.59 -14.53
CA ALA A 330 -6.10 -2.41 -14.06
C ALA A 330 -7.44 -2.27 -14.78
N ILE A 331 -8.52 -2.07 -14.02
CA ILE A 331 -9.84 -1.78 -14.58
C ILE A 331 -10.42 -0.55 -13.88
N GLY A 332 -11.12 0.29 -14.64
CA GLY A 332 -11.75 1.50 -14.12
C GLY A 332 -12.90 1.19 -13.16
N SER A 333 -13.30 2.19 -12.37
CA SER A 333 -14.42 2.11 -11.42
C SER A 333 -15.76 1.92 -12.12
N ALA A 334 -15.84 2.20 -13.42
CA ALA A 334 -17.05 1.93 -14.21
C ALA A 334 -17.38 0.42 -14.32
N TYR A 335 -16.43 -0.47 -14.01
CA TYR A 335 -16.58 -1.91 -14.15
C TYR A 335 -16.57 -2.63 -12.80
N ASN A 336 -17.40 -3.67 -12.71
CA ASN A 336 -17.60 -4.44 -11.48
C ASN A 336 -16.84 -5.78 -11.48
N ILE A 337 -15.96 -6.00 -12.45
CA ILE A 337 -15.22 -7.25 -12.59
C ILE A 337 -14.31 -7.45 -11.38
N GLY A 338 -14.33 -8.65 -10.81
CA GLY A 338 -13.56 -8.96 -9.61
C GLY A 338 -14.10 -8.33 -8.32
N MET A 339 -15.29 -7.71 -8.32
CA MET A 339 -15.89 -7.10 -7.13
C MET A 339 -16.94 -8.02 -6.49
N SER A 340 -17.03 -8.06 -5.16
CA SER A 340 -18.04 -8.85 -4.44
C SER A 340 -18.52 -8.19 -3.15
N ASN A 341 -19.82 -8.30 -2.90
CA ASN A 341 -20.44 -7.96 -1.62
C ASN A 341 -20.69 -9.20 -0.74
N SER A 342 -20.13 -10.36 -1.10
CA SER A 342 -20.37 -11.62 -0.40
C SER A 342 -19.11 -12.42 -0.12
N PHE A 343 -18.37 -12.82 -1.17
CA PHE A 343 -17.19 -13.67 -1.07
C PHE A 343 -16.31 -13.52 -2.31
N ALA A 344 -15.00 -13.46 -2.12
CA ALA A 344 -14.03 -13.61 -3.20
C ALA A 344 -12.75 -14.30 -2.70
N ALA A 345 -12.04 -14.94 -3.62
CA ALA A 345 -10.75 -15.56 -3.36
C ALA A 345 -9.85 -15.51 -4.60
N SER A 346 -8.54 -15.49 -4.41
CA SER A 346 -7.56 -15.53 -5.48
C SER A 346 -6.26 -16.22 -5.13
N LEU A 347 -5.55 -16.58 -6.20
CA LEU A 347 -4.23 -17.16 -6.24
C LEU A 347 -3.38 -16.37 -7.23
N ASN A 348 -2.23 -15.89 -6.79
CA ASN A 348 -1.28 -15.16 -7.62
C ASN A 348 0.08 -15.84 -7.54
N VAL A 349 0.68 -16.08 -8.69
CA VAL A 349 2.03 -16.64 -8.83
C VAL A 349 2.89 -15.65 -9.59
N GLU A 350 4.09 -15.39 -9.10
CA GLU A 350 5.12 -14.65 -9.81
C GLU A 350 6.41 -15.48 -9.83
N PHE A 351 7.08 -15.49 -10.97
CA PHE A 351 8.37 -16.15 -11.13
C PHE A 351 9.33 -15.17 -11.80
N ASP A 352 10.34 -14.73 -11.06
CA ASP A 352 11.43 -13.93 -11.64
C ASP A 352 12.16 -14.83 -12.66
N LEU A 353 12.50 -14.34 -13.86
CA LEU A 353 13.27 -15.12 -14.83
C LEU A 353 14.78 -14.95 -14.56
N PRO A 354 15.61 -15.97 -14.74
CA PRO A 354 17.06 -15.92 -14.50
C PRO A 354 17.80 -15.18 -15.63
N LEU A 355 17.44 -13.92 -15.87
CA LEU A 355 18.03 -13.05 -16.89
C LEU A 355 19.14 -12.17 -16.29
N PRO A 356 19.98 -11.53 -17.13
CA PRO A 356 20.98 -10.57 -16.66
C PRO A 356 20.37 -9.47 -15.78
N LYS A 357 21.12 -8.99 -14.78
CA LYS A 357 20.63 -8.04 -13.75
C LYS A 357 20.00 -6.76 -14.29
N PHE A 358 20.38 -6.31 -15.49
CA PHE A 358 19.83 -5.11 -16.11
C PHE A 358 18.40 -5.31 -16.65
N LEU A 359 17.93 -6.56 -16.74
CA LEU A 359 16.59 -6.92 -17.22
C LEU A 359 15.84 -7.73 -16.14
N PRO A 360 15.28 -7.07 -15.11
CA PRO A 360 14.57 -7.73 -14.01
C PRO A 360 13.15 -8.17 -14.44
N LEU A 361 13.09 -9.06 -15.43
CA LEU A 361 11.87 -9.59 -16.04
C LEU A 361 11.38 -10.82 -15.26
N GLY A 362 10.07 -10.97 -15.18
CA GLY A 362 9.41 -12.16 -14.65
C GLY A 362 8.10 -12.44 -15.37
N ILE A 363 7.53 -13.61 -15.07
CA ILE A 363 6.18 -14.01 -15.49
C ILE A 363 5.24 -13.98 -14.30
N TYR A 364 3.98 -13.63 -14.52
CA TYR A 364 2.95 -13.72 -13.50
C TYR A 364 1.71 -14.45 -14.02
N ILE A 365 0.99 -15.08 -13.09
CA ILE A 365 -0.30 -15.73 -13.33
C ILE A 365 -1.20 -15.41 -12.14
N ASP A 366 -2.37 -14.81 -12.38
CA ASP A 366 -3.40 -14.62 -11.38
C ASP A 366 -4.68 -15.37 -11.79
N ALA A 367 -5.34 -15.97 -10.79
CA ALA A 367 -6.64 -16.60 -10.94
C ALA A 367 -7.48 -16.30 -9.71
N GLY A 368 -8.79 -16.16 -9.88
CA GLY A 368 -9.66 -15.80 -8.78
C GLY A 368 -11.12 -16.02 -9.08
N THR A 369 -11.89 -16.18 -8.02
CA THR A 369 -13.34 -16.34 -8.06
C THR A 369 -13.98 -15.34 -7.13
N TYR A 370 -15.16 -14.86 -7.52
CA TYR A 370 -15.93 -13.91 -6.73
C TYR A 370 -17.41 -14.14 -6.96
N SER A 371 -18.20 -13.83 -5.93
CA SER A 371 -19.65 -14.03 -5.99
C SER A 371 -20.40 -12.72 -6.18
N THR A 372 -21.34 -12.72 -7.10
CA THR A 372 -22.25 -11.61 -7.38
C THR A 372 -23.69 -12.08 -7.25
N TYR A 373 -24.64 -11.16 -7.34
CA TYR A 373 -26.05 -11.48 -7.46
C TYR A 373 -26.54 -10.93 -8.79
N ASN A 374 -27.43 -11.65 -9.48
CA ASN A 374 -28.08 -11.10 -10.65
C ASN A 374 -29.30 -10.25 -10.26
N VAL A 375 -29.97 -9.64 -11.25
CA VAL A 375 -31.20 -8.85 -11.04
C VAL A 375 -32.27 -9.67 -10.31
N SER A 376 -32.36 -10.98 -10.61
CA SER A 376 -33.26 -11.94 -9.95
C SER A 376 -32.81 -12.40 -8.56
N GLN A 377 -31.81 -11.75 -7.95
CA GLN A 377 -31.31 -12.05 -6.61
C GLN A 377 -30.74 -13.47 -6.45
N LYS A 378 -30.37 -14.12 -7.56
CA LYS A 378 -29.69 -15.42 -7.58
C LYS A 378 -28.19 -15.21 -7.52
N ARG A 379 -27.53 -15.94 -6.61
CA ARG A 379 -26.06 -15.93 -6.48
C ARG A 379 -25.42 -16.49 -7.74
N GLN A 380 -24.44 -15.76 -8.26
CA GLN A 380 -23.56 -16.18 -9.35
C GLN A 380 -22.14 -16.27 -8.81
N ASN A 381 -21.39 -17.27 -9.29
CA ASN A 381 -19.97 -17.40 -9.03
C ASN A 381 -19.24 -17.14 -10.35
N ASN A 382 -18.42 -16.10 -10.36
CA ASN A 382 -17.63 -15.70 -11.51
C ASN A 382 -16.18 -16.15 -11.29
N THR A 383 -15.46 -16.37 -12.39
CA THR A 383 -14.05 -16.71 -12.36
C THR A 383 -13.32 -15.85 -13.37
N ILE A 384 -12.20 -15.28 -12.95
CA ILE A 384 -11.31 -14.49 -13.80
C ILE A 384 -9.88 -14.99 -13.65
N TYR A 385 -9.11 -14.85 -14.72
CA TYR A 385 -7.68 -15.11 -14.71
C TYR A 385 -6.98 -14.11 -15.62
N ASN A 386 -5.71 -13.87 -15.36
CA ASN A 386 -4.80 -13.18 -16.26
C ASN A 386 -3.38 -13.71 -16.09
N SER A 387 -2.56 -13.58 -17.12
CA SER A 387 -1.13 -13.84 -17.04
C SER A 387 -0.37 -12.95 -18.00
N GLY A 388 0.91 -12.79 -17.73
CA GLY A 388 1.73 -11.90 -18.52
C GLY A 388 3.15 -11.78 -17.99
N LEU A 389 3.81 -10.73 -18.43
CA LEU A 389 5.16 -10.39 -18.02
C LEU A 389 5.15 -9.25 -17.01
N TYR A 390 6.18 -9.19 -16.17
CA TYR A 390 6.42 -8.02 -15.35
C TYR A 390 7.89 -7.61 -15.35
N LEU A 391 8.12 -6.32 -15.18
CA LEU A 391 9.44 -5.73 -14.92
C LEU A 391 9.46 -5.22 -13.48
N ASN A 392 10.43 -5.66 -12.69
CA ASN A 392 10.66 -5.20 -11.33
C ASN A 392 11.81 -4.18 -11.31
N LEU A 393 11.49 -2.93 -11.56
CA LEU A 393 12.44 -1.83 -11.62
C LEU A 393 12.76 -1.32 -10.22
N PHE A 394 14.06 -1.35 -9.86
CA PHE A 394 14.59 -0.79 -8.61
C PHE A 394 13.91 -1.32 -7.33
N LYS A 395 13.27 -2.49 -7.39
CA LYS A 395 12.53 -3.12 -6.27
C LYS A 395 11.30 -2.38 -5.77
N PHE A 396 11.02 -1.15 -6.23
CA PHE A 396 9.86 -0.34 -5.82
C PHE A 396 8.82 -0.16 -6.93
N LEU A 397 9.20 -0.22 -8.21
CA LEU A 397 8.27 -0.05 -9.33
C LEU A 397 8.11 -1.38 -10.07
N TYR A 398 6.88 -1.85 -10.16
CA TYR A 398 6.51 -3.02 -10.95
C TYR A 398 5.71 -2.56 -12.14
N ILE A 399 6.09 -2.97 -13.34
CA ILE A 399 5.32 -2.73 -14.57
C ILE A 399 4.84 -4.08 -15.06
N TYR A 400 3.56 -4.21 -15.36
CA TYR A 400 2.93 -5.43 -15.83
C TYR A 400 2.47 -5.26 -17.27
N VAL A 401 2.70 -6.30 -18.06
CA VAL A 401 2.24 -6.44 -19.44
C VAL A 401 1.32 -7.65 -19.49
N PRO A 402 0.00 -7.45 -19.37
CA PRO A 402 -0.97 -8.53 -19.54
C PRO A 402 -0.90 -9.10 -20.95
N ILE A 403 -0.83 -10.43 -21.07
CA ILE A 403 -0.74 -11.14 -22.36
C ILE A 403 -2.02 -11.92 -22.62
N THR A 404 -2.51 -12.68 -21.64
CA THR A 404 -3.75 -13.45 -21.76
C THR A 404 -4.61 -13.29 -20.51
N SER A 405 -5.93 -13.40 -20.68
CA SER A 405 -6.91 -13.27 -19.61
C SER A 405 -8.24 -13.90 -20.02
N SER A 406 -9.15 -14.11 -19.06
CA SER A 406 -10.53 -14.50 -19.37
C SER A 406 -11.22 -13.48 -20.28
N ASP A 407 -12.17 -13.94 -21.10
CA ASP A 407 -12.81 -13.10 -22.13
C ASP A 407 -13.47 -11.84 -21.56
N GLU A 408 -14.17 -11.96 -20.43
CA GLU A 408 -14.80 -10.82 -19.75
C GLU A 408 -13.78 -9.74 -19.35
N LEU A 409 -12.66 -10.17 -18.76
CA LEU A 409 -11.58 -9.28 -18.34
C LEU A 409 -10.84 -8.70 -19.54
N HIS A 410 -10.57 -9.52 -20.56
CA HIS A 410 -9.90 -9.11 -21.78
C HIS A 410 -10.68 -8.03 -22.53
N ASN A 411 -11.96 -8.30 -22.80
CA ASN A 411 -12.83 -7.41 -23.57
C ASN A 411 -13.01 -6.07 -22.86
N THR A 412 -13.16 -6.11 -21.53
CA THR A 412 -13.27 -4.89 -20.71
C THR A 412 -11.98 -4.10 -20.73
N PHE A 413 -10.84 -4.76 -20.53
CA PHE A 413 -9.54 -4.12 -20.50
C PHE A 413 -9.15 -3.49 -21.84
N VAL A 414 -9.41 -4.20 -22.96
CA VAL A 414 -9.16 -3.68 -24.31
C VAL A 414 -10.11 -2.53 -24.65
N SER A 415 -11.36 -2.59 -24.21
CA SER A 415 -12.35 -1.50 -24.39
C SER A 415 -11.92 -0.22 -23.68
N GLN A 416 -11.45 -0.35 -22.44
CA GLN A 416 -10.96 0.79 -21.65
C GLN A 416 -9.60 1.32 -22.14
N HIS A 417 -8.73 0.43 -22.64
CA HIS A 417 -7.38 0.73 -23.07
C HIS A 417 -7.17 0.35 -24.54
N PRO A 418 -7.71 1.14 -25.49
CA PRO A 418 -7.71 0.79 -26.90
C PRO A 418 -6.28 0.66 -27.46
N LYS A 419 -5.33 1.47 -26.99
CA LYS A 419 -3.93 1.41 -27.41
C LYS A 419 -3.15 0.43 -26.53
N ALA A 420 -2.26 -0.34 -27.15
CA ALA A 420 -1.44 -1.34 -26.45
C ALA A 420 -0.59 -0.76 -25.30
N ILE A 421 -0.08 0.47 -25.45
CA ILE A 421 0.70 1.13 -24.41
C ILE A 421 -0.15 1.54 -23.18
N ASP A 422 -1.43 1.80 -23.39
CA ASP A 422 -2.37 2.17 -22.31
C ASP A 422 -2.77 0.93 -21.49
N ARG A 423 -2.44 -0.27 -21.98
CA ARG A 423 -2.65 -1.57 -21.31
C ARG A 423 -1.51 -1.93 -20.35
N LEU A 424 -0.52 -1.06 -20.18
CA LEU A 424 0.49 -1.25 -19.15
C LEU A 424 -0.09 -0.90 -17.78
N THR A 425 0.07 -1.82 -16.83
CA THR A 425 -0.31 -1.59 -15.44
C THR A 425 0.93 -1.48 -14.58
N PHE A 426 0.83 -0.86 -13.42
CA PHE A 426 1.97 -0.73 -12.53
C PHE A 426 1.59 -0.80 -11.07
N SER A 427 2.59 -1.03 -10.22
CA SER A 427 2.43 -0.95 -8.78
C SER A 427 3.65 -0.30 -8.15
N LEU A 428 3.40 0.46 -7.09
CA LEU A 428 4.42 1.15 -6.31
C LEU A 428 4.54 0.52 -4.93
N ASN A 429 5.75 0.07 -4.59
CA ASN A 429 6.11 -0.36 -3.25
C ASN A 429 6.99 0.71 -2.59
N LEU A 430 6.35 1.79 -2.13
CA LEU A 430 7.05 2.92 -1.53
C LEU A 430 7.74 2.55 -0.20
N CYS A 431 7.29 1.49 0.48
CA CYS A 431 7.94 0.95 1.67
C CYS A 431 9.37 0.42 1.42
N ARG A 432 9.76 0.22 0.16
CA ARG A 432 11.11 -0.24 -0.21
C ARG A 432 12.09 0.87 -0.57
N LEU A 433 11.61 2.09 -0.82
CA LEU A 433 12.47 3.27 -0.97
C LEU A 433 13.14 3.65 0.36
N SER A 434 12.66 3.09 1.47
CA SER A 434 13.09 3.42 2.83
C SER A 434 14.17 2.50 3.43
N ARG A 435 14.90 1.73 2.61
CA ARG A 435 15.89 0.74 3.09
C ARG A 435 17.27 0.99 2.50
#